data_AF-A0A8X8WWY2-F1
#
_entry.id   AF-A0A8X8WWY2-F1
#
_cell.length_a   1.000
_cell.length_b   1.000
_cell.length_c   1.000
_cell.angle_alpha   90.00
_cell.angle_beta   90.00
_cell.angle_gamma   90.00
#
_symmetry.space_group_name_H-M   'P 1'
#
loop_
_entity.id
_entity.type
_entity.pdbx_description
1 polymer ?
#
loop_
_entity_poly.entity_id
_entity_poly.type
_entity_poly.pdbx_seq_one_letter_code
_entity_poly.pdbx_strand_id
1 'polypeptide(L)'
;MASSLSLFSTLFLTLLYFSQANDLINKICSQATNPSLCNQALASDPRASRADLAGLGQIALEKSAAAARDVVSVVKSSGGGGAADVCVETCGRSINDLNKCSDLLRSCGGASCKGDLQTRGSAASANVVTCEDAFGGGGPARLKGATKRAKELINVFLVIANNINIDYEIIFYIVNKLFFVNNPSEMAKSCKGLATELVKCLSESDCVKVENRPYRECAKEQSPNISSECVGLRETYFNCKRGQACNLSRHHYLS
;
A
#
# COMPACT_ATOMS: atom_id res chain seq x y z
N MET A 1 2.94 -18.95 -42.06
CA MET A 1 2.56 -19.83 -40.93
C MET A 1 3.23 -19.46 -39.60
N ALA A 2 4.35 -18.73 -39.58
CA ALA A 2 4.95 -18.23 -38.33
C ALA A 2 4.20 -17.04 -37.68
N SER A 3 3.50 -16.23 -38.49
CA SER A 3 2.80 -15.02 -38.07
C SER A 3 1.49 -15.27 -37.32
N SER A 4 0.81 -16.40 -37.55
CA SER A 4 -0.41 -16.79 -36.82
C SER A 4 -0.10 -17.35 -35.43
N LEU A 5 1.00 -18.10 -35.28
CA LEU A 5 1.46 -18.65 -33.99
C LEU A 5 1.89 -17.57 -33.00
N SER A 6 2.51 -16.47 -33.47
CA SER A 6 2.88 -15.36 -32.59
C SER A 6 1.66 -14.58 -32.08
N LEU A 7 0.62 -14.41 -32.92
CA LEU A 7 -0.62 -13.72 -32.53
C LEU A 7 -1.39 -14.49 -31.46
N PHE A 8 -1.47 -15.83 -31.58
CA PHE A 8 -2.10 -16.68 -30.57
C PHE A 8 -1.35 -16.63 -29.23
N SER A 9 -0.02 -16.66 -29.25
CA SER A 9 0.79 -16.56 -28.03
C SER A 9 0.59 -15.21 -27.32
N THR A 10 0.58 -14.09 -28.06
CA THR A 10 0.33 -12.76 -27.48
C THR A 10 -1.09 -12.63 -26.92
N LEU A 11 -2.10 -13.20 -27.60
CA LEU A 11 -3.48 -13.16 -27.14
C LEU A 11 -3.67 -13.96 -25.84
N PHE A 12 -3.05 -15.15 -25.76
CA PHE A 12 -3.10 -15.99 -24.56
C PHE A 12 -2.41 -15.34 -23.36
N LEU A 13 -1.25 -14.71 -23.58
CA LEU A 13 -0.54 -13.93 -22.57
C LEU A 13 -1.38 -12.73 -22.08
N THR A 14 -2.06 -12.02 -22.98
CA THR A 14 -2.96 -10.93 -22.56
C THR A 14 -4.15 -11.43 -21.73
N LEU A 15 -4.77 -12.55 -22.13
CA LEU A 15 -5.92 -13.13 -21.43
C LEU A 15 -5.56 -13.60 -20.00
N LEU A 16 -4.41 -14.26 -19.83
CA LEU A 16 -3.91 -14.69 -18.51
C LEU A 16 -3.47 -13.52 -17.62
N TYR A 17 -3.11 -12.37 -18.23
CA TYR A 17 -2.81 -11.15 -17.48
C TYR A 17 -4.08 -10.43 -17.00
N PHE A 18 -5.10 -10.34 -17.86
CA PHE A 18 -6.37 -9.72 -17.49
C PHE A 18 -7.10 -10.48 -16.37
N SER A 19 -7.00 -11.82 -16.34
CA SER A 19 -7.62 -12.61 -15.26
C SER A 19 -7.02 -12.30 -13.89
N GLN A 20 -5.70 -12.19 -13.78
CA GLN A 20 -5.02 -11.93 -12.51
C GLN A 20 -5.34 -10.54 -11.91
N ALA A 21 -5.49 -9.51 -12.76
CA ALA A 21 -5.82 -8.16 -12.30
C ALA A 21 -7.26 -8.06 -11.77
N ASN A 22 -8.20 -8.76 -12.42
CA ASN A 22 -9.60 -8.82 -11.98
C ASN A 22 -9.73 -9.49 -10.61
N ASP A 23 -8.93 -10.52 -10.30
CA ASP A 23 -8.98 -11.21 -9.02
C ASP A 23 -8.56 -10.31 -7.84
N LEU A 24 -7.53 -9.47 -8.02
CA LEU A 24 -7.10 -8.52 -6.99
C LEU A 24 -8.13 -7.43 -6.75
N ILE A 25 -8.67 -6.83 -7.81
CA ILE A 25 -9.71 -5.77 -7.71
C ILE A 25 -10.94 -6.33 -7.02
N ASN A 26 -11.41 -7.52 -7.42
CA ASN A 26 -12.58 -8.16 -6.81
C ASN A 26 -12.39 -8.40 -5.30
N LYS A 27 -11.22 -8.91 -4.89
CA LYS A 27 -10.88 -9.16 -3.49
C LYS A 27 -10.83 -7.89 -2.64
N ILE A 28 -10.34 -6.79 -3.20
CA ILE A 28 -10.28 -5.50 -2.52
C ILE A 28 -11.69 -4.90 -2.44
N CYS A 29 -12.40 -4.85 -3.57
CA CYS A 29 -13.71 -4.20 -3.66
C CYS A 29 -14.80 -4.92 -2.86
N SER A 30 -14.65 -6.21 -2.58
CA SER A 30 -15.57 -6.92 -1.66
C SER A 30 -15.52 -6.41 -0.21
N GLN A 31 -14.45 -5.69 0.18
CA GLN A 31 -14.29 -5.09 1.50
C GLN A 31 -14.76 -3.62 1.54
N ALA A 32 -15.06 -3.01 0.39
CA ALA A 32 -15.52 -1.63 0.31
C ALA A 32 -16.99 -1.51 0.73
N THR A 33 -17.35 -0.35 1.27
CA THR A 33 -18.75 -0.05 1.63
C THR A 33 -19.67 -0.03 0.41
N ASN A 34 -19.13 0.28 -0.78
CA ASN A 34 -19.83 0.18 -2.06
C ASN A 34 -19.00 -0.59 -3.09
N PRO A 35 -19.15 -1.93 -3.16
CA PRO A 35 -18.37 -2.77 -4.09
C PRO A 35 -18.60 -2.41 -5.56
N SER A 36 -19.82 -2.01 -5.92
CA SER A 36 -20.16 -1.64 -7.30
C SER A 36 -19.41 -0.39 -7.76
N LEU A 37 -19.39 0.66 -6.91
CA LEU A 37 -18.63 1.87 -7.20
C LEU A 37 -17.13 1.59 -7.20
N CYS A 38 -16.63 0.77 -6.27
CA CYS A 38 -15.22 0.38 -6.23
C CYS A 38 -14.77 -0.26 -7.54
N ASN A 39 -15.49 -1.29 -7.99
CA ASN A 39 -15.19 -1.99 -9.23
C ASN A 39 -15.26 -1.02 -10.42
N GLN A 40 -16.31 -0.21 -10.50
CA GLN A 40 -16.45 0.78 -11.58
C GLN A 40 -15.28 1.79 -11.57
N ALA A 41 -14.92 2.30 -10.40
CA ALA A 41 -13.90 3.34 -10.26
C ALA A 41 -12.51 2.82 -10.66
N LEU A 42 -12.14 1.63 -10.19
CA LEU A 42 -10.84 1.03 -10.48
C LEU A 42 -10.77 0.50 -11.92
N ALA A 43 -11.79 -0.24 -12.38
CA ALA A 43 -11.81 -0.80 -13.74
C ALA A 43 -11.90 0.28 -14.83
N SER A 44 -12.40 1.48 -14.51
CA SER A 44 -12.39 2.61 -15.45
C SER A 44 -10.99 3.13 -15.76
N ASP A 45 -9.98 2.78 -14.95
CA ASP A 45 -8.60 3.21 -15.18
C ASP A 45 -7.81 2.12 -15.91
N PRO A 46 -7.28 2.38 -17.12
CA PRO A 46 -6.56 1.37 -17.89
C PRO A 46 -5.29 0.86 -17.15
N ARG A 47 -4.72 1.68 -16.24
CA ARG A 47 -3.54 1.31 -15.46
C ARG A 47 -3.85 0.25 -14.40
N ALA A 48 -5.11 0.10 -13.99
CA ALA A 48 -5.51 -0.85 -12.96
C ALA A 48 -5.19 -2.30 -13.34
N SER A 49 -5.20 -2.62 -14.64
CA SER A 49 -4.87 -3.95 -15.18
C SER A 49 -3.45 -4.44 -14.87
N ARG A 50 -2.53 -3.54 -14.50
CA ARG A 50 -1.12 -3.87 -14.20
C ARG A 50 -0.69 -3.36 -12.82
N ALA A 51 -1.63 -2.80 -12.07
CA ALA A 51 -1.33 -2.15 -10.81
C ALA A 51 -1.22 -3.18 -9.68
N ASP A 52 -0.18 -3.05 -8.88
CA ASP A 52 -0.11 -3.66 -7.55
C ASP A 52 -0.98 -2.88 -6.55
N LEU A 53 -0.96 -3.25 -5.26
CA LEU A 53 -1.73 -2.53 -4.23
C LEU A 53 -1.39 -1.04 -4.16
N ALA A 54 -0.11 -0.68 -4.34
CA ALA A 54 0.32 0.71 -4.33
C ALA A 54 -0.21 1.47 -5.55
N GLY A 55 -0.16 0.85 -6.74
CA GLY A 55 -0.72 1.38 -7.97
C GLY A 55 -2.24 1.54 -7.92
N LEU A 56 -2.96 0.55 -7.37
CA LEU A 56 -4.40 0.64 -7.14
C LEU A 56 -4.73 1.74 -6.12
N GLY A 57 -3.90 1.87 -5.08
CA GLY A 57 -3.99 2.95 -4.09
C GLY A 57 -3.84 4.32 -4.74
N GLN A 58 -2.88 4.47 -5.64
CA GLN A 58 -2.66 5.71 -6.41
C GLN A 58 -3.87 6.05 -7.29
N ILE A 59 -4.43 5.07 -8.01
CA ILE A 59 -5.64 5.27 -8.83
C ILE A 59 -6.81 5.71 -7.93
N ALA A 60 -7.02 5.02 -6.80
CA ALA A 60 -8.09 5.37 -5.86
C ALA A 60 -7.92 6.79 -5.28
N LEU A 61 -6.69 7.22 -4.97
CA LEU A 61 -6.40 8.60 -4.55
C LEU A 61 -6.77 9.62 -5.61
N GLU A 62 -6.40 9.39 -6.87
CA GLU A 62 -6.71 10.29 -7.98
C GLU A 62 -8.22 10.43 -8.17
N LYS A 63 -8.97 9.31 -8.13
CA LYS A 63 -10.44 9.32 -8.20
C LYS A 63 -11.06 10.05 -7.00
N SER A 64 -10.52 9.84 -5.80
CA SER A 64 -10.97 10.51 -4.56
C SER A 64 -10.76 12.03 -4.63
N ALA A 65 -9.57 12.46 -5.06
CA ALA A 65 -9.24 13.87 -5.19
C ALA A 65 -10.05 14.55 -6.31
N ALA A 66 -10.32 13.84 -7.41
CA ALA A 66 -11.23 14.33 -8.46
C ALA A 66 -12.65 14.54 -7.91
N ALA A 67 -13.20 13.57 -7.17
CA ALA A 67 -14.52 13.70 -6.58
C ALA A 67 -14.60 14.83 -5.53
N ALA A 68 -13.55 15.06 -4.75
CA ALA A 68 -13.48 16.21 -3.85
C ALA A 68 -13.46 17.55 -4.60
N ARG A 69 -12.79 17.62 -5.77
CA ARG A 69 -12.87 18.80 -6.65
C ARG A 69 -14.27 18.98 -7.25
N ASP A 70 -14.97 17.90 -7.56
CA ASP A 70 -16.36 17.97 -8.02
C ASP A 70 -17.27 18.58 -6.94
N VAL A 71 -17.09 18.21 -5.66
CA VAL A 71 -17.82 18.83 -4.54
C VAL A 71 -17.57 20.34 -4.50
N VAL A 72 -16.31 20.78 -4.61
CA VAL A 72 -15.94 22.20 -4.69
C VAL A 72 -16.62 22.89 -5.87
N SER A 73 -16.69 22.24 -7.04
CA SER A 73 -17.35 22.80 -8.21
C SER A 73 -18.86 22.99 -8.00
N VAL A 74 -19.52 22.02 -7.34
CA VAL A 74 -20.95 22.09 -7.02
C VAL A 74 -21.24 23.30 -6.15
N VAL A 75 -20.50 23.49 -5.05
CA VAL A 75 -20.76 24.62 -4.15
C VAL A 75 -20.45 25.97 -4.81
N LYS A 76 -19.33 26.09 -5.55
CA LYS A 76 -18.99 27.33 -6.25
C LYS A 76 -20.02 27.73 -7.31
N SER A 77 -20.59 26.75 -8.01
CA SER A 77 -21.63 27.01 -9.03
C SER A 77 -23.00 27.35 -8.45
N SER A 78 -23.24 27.06 -7.17
CA SER A 78 -24.56 27.19 -6.54
C SER A 78 -24.75 28.49 -5.74
N GLY A 79 -23.77 29.40 -5.78
CA GLY A 79 -23.77 30.66 -5.04
C GLY A 79 -22.80 30.68 -3.86
N GLY A 80 -22.24 31.85 -3.56
CA GLY A 80 -21.31 32.07 -2.45
C GLY A 80 -22.02 32.27 -1.11
N GLY A 81 -21.29 32.05 -0.01
CA GLY A 81 -21.75 32.22 1.36
C GLY A 81 -20.88 31.44 2.34
N GLY A 82 -21.02 31.71 3.64
CA GLY A 82 -20.13 31.14 4.66
C GLY A 82 -20.07 29.60 4.65
N ALA A 83 -21.19 28.92 4.40
CA ALA A 83 -21.21 27.46 4.26
C ALA A 83 -20.43 26.94 3.04
N ALA A 84 -20.51 27.68 1.91
CA ALA A 84 -19.74 27.35 0.72
C ALA A 84 -18.23 27.57 0.96
N ASP A 85 -17.86 28.65 1.65
CA ASP A 85 -16.45 28.93 1.98
C ASP A 85 -15.86 27.84 2.88
N VAL A 86 -16.59 27.43 3.93
CA VAL A 86 -16.21 26.29 4.79
C VAL A 86 -16.05 25.01 3.98
N CYS A 87 -16.99 24.71 3.08
CA CYS A 87 -16.88 23.53 2.22
C CYS A 87 -15.65 23.58 1.30
N VAL A 88 -15.39 24.73 0.66
CA VAL A 88 -14.21 24.89 -0.21
C VAL A 88 -12.92 24.68 0.59
N GLU A 89 -12.86 25.21 1.81
CA GLU A 89 -11.71 25.04 2.71
C GLU A 89 -11.52 23.58 3.11
N THR A 90 -12.55 22.90 3.62
CA THR A 90 -12.43 21.52 4.09
C THR A 90 -12.16 20.55 2.94
N CYS A 91 -12.80 20.71 1.77
CA CYS A 91 -12.45 19.93 0.58
C CYS A 91 -11.02 20.23 0.10
N GLY A 92 -10.53 21.47 0.23
CA GLY A 92 -9.14 21.81 -0.02
C GLY A 92 -8.16 21.04 0.88
N ARG A 93 -8.46 20.96 2.18
CA ARG A 93 -7.69 20.14 3.15
C ARG A 93 -7.72 18.66 2.77
N SER A 94 -8.88 18.13 2.39
CA SER A 94 -9.05 16.75 1.91
C SER A 94 -8.16 16.44 0.71
N ILE A 95 -8.17 17.29 -0.32
CA ILE A 95 -7.33 17.14 -1.52
C ILE A 95 -5.84 17.17 -1.14
N ASN A 96 -5.44 18.08 -0.25
CA ASN A 96 -4.05 18.16 0.22
C ASN A 96 -3.61 16.89 0.97
N ASP A 97 -4.46 16.33 1.83
CA ASP A 97 -4.17 15.08 2.53
C ASP A 97 -4.06 13.89 1.56
N LEU A 98 -4.97 13.81 0.58
CA LEU A 98 -4.93 12.79 -0.47
C LEU A 98 -3.68 12.90 -1.35
N ASN A 99 -3.26 14.12 -1.71
CA ASN A 99 -2.04 14.32 -2.50
C ASN A 99 -0.80 13.89 -1.72
N LYS A 100 -0.72 14.17 -0.41
CA LYS A 100 0.38 13.70 0.44
C LYS A 100 0.43 12.17 0.53
N CYS A 101 -0.71 11.48 0.43
CA CYS A 101 -0.72 10.02 0.35
C CYS A 101 -0.06 9.48 -0.92
N SER A 102 -0.05 10.23 -2.02
CA SER A 102 0.62 9.82 -3.26
C SER A 102 2.14 9.69 -3.06
N ASP A 103 2.76 10.68 -2.41
CA ASP A 103 4.18 10.64 -2.08
C ASP A 103 4.49 9.50 -1.10
N LEU A 104 3.60 9.29 -0.11
CA LEU A 104 3.73 8.20 0.85
C LEU A 104 3.70 6.85 0.16
N LEU A 105 2.74 6.59 -0.74
CA LEU A 105 2.63 5.35 -1.51
C LEU A 105 3.92 5.04 -2.30
N ARG A 106 4.56 6.06 -2.88
CA ARG A 106 5.84 5.90 -3.61
C ARG A 106 7.01 5.58 -2.68
N SER A 107 6.95 6.04 -1.43
CA SER A 107 8.01 5.85 -0.42
C SER A 107 7.83 4.65 0.52
N CYS A 108 6.73 3.89 0.41
CA CYS A 108 6.34 2.80 1.31
C CYS A 108 7.35 1.62 1.42
N GLY A 109 8.47 1.63 0.69
CA GLY A 109 9.46 0.54 0.59
C GLY A 109 10.34 0.29 1.82
N GLY A 110 9.87 0.51 3.06
CA GLY A 110 10.68 0.19 4.24
C GLY A 110 10.17 0.61 5.63
N ALA A 111 9.00 1.25 5.72
CA ALA A 111 8.28 1.62 6.95
C ALA A 111 6.76 1.43 6.75
N SER A 112 6.01 1.25 7.84
CA SER A 112 4.55 1.10 7.80
C SER A 112 3.88 2.44 7.44
N CYS A 113 3.77 2.73 6.14
CA CYS A 113 3.00 3.88 5.64
C CYS A 113 1.48 3.70 5.82
N LYS A 114 1.02 2.50 6.19
CA LYS A 114 -0.39 2.18 6.43
C LYS A 114 -1.05 3.12 7.44
N GLY A 115 -0.39 3.38 8.56
CA GLY A 115 -0.91 4.28 9.59
C GLY A 115 -1.14 5.69 9.02
N ASP A 116 -0.14 6.26 8.35
CA ASP A 116 -0.24 7.58 7.75
C ASP A 116 -1.31 7.65 6.64
N LEU A 117 -1.38 6.63 5.79
CA LEU A 117 -2.40 6.51 4.74
C LEU A 117 -3.81 6.45 5.35
N GLN A 118 -4.02 5.66 6.41
CA GLN A 118 -5.29 5.58 7.11
C GLN A 118 -5.67 6.89 7.79
N THR A 119 -4.73 7.52 8.51
CA THR A 119 -4.96 8.79 9.19
C THR A 119 -5.37 9.88 8.20
N ARG A 120 -4.60 10.03 7.12
CA ARG A 120 -4.88 11.05 6.09
C ARG A 120 -6.14 10.76 5.29
N GLY A 121 -6.39 9.50 4.92
CA GLY A 121 -7.62 9.12 4.23
C GLY A 121 -8.86 9.33 5.09
N SER A 122 -8.77 9.03 6.40
CA SER A 122 -9.88 9.24 7.34
C SER A 122 -10.15 10.73 7.55
N ALA A 123 -9.10 11.54 7.68
CA ALA A 123 -9.21 13.00 7.74
C ALA A 123 -9.83 13.57 6.46
N ALA A 124 -9.38 13.10 5.28
CA ALA A 124 -9.94 13.48 3.99
C ALA A 124 -11.44 13.17 3.87
N SER A 125 -11.86 11.99 4.36
CA SER A 125 -13.27 11.61 4.42
C SER A 125 -14.07 12.49 5.38
N ALA A 126 -13.55 12.77 6.57
CA ALA A 126 -14.22 13.60 7.56
C ALA A 126 -14.44 15.03 7.02
N ASN A 127 -13.41 15.61 6.41
CA ASN A 127 -13.47 16.93 5.80
C ASN A 127 -14.56 17.05 4.70
N VAL A 128 -14.73 16.01 3.87
CA VAL A 128 -15.80 15.97 2.86
C VAL A 128 -17.19 15.91 3.50
N VAL A 129 -17.33 15.19 4.62
CA VAL A 129 -18.60 15.14 5.38
C VAL A 129 -18.89 16.48 6.05
N THR A 130 -17.88 17.13 6.64
CA THR A 130 -18.02 18.46 7.24
C THR A 130 -18.51 19.51 6.23
N CYS A 131 -18.13 19.40 4.96
CA CYS A 131 -18.71 20.24 3.91
C CYS A 131 -20.24 20.09 3.82
N GLU A 132 -20.77 18.87 3.84
CA GLU A 132 -22.23 18.64 3.81
C GLU A 132 -22.91 19.20 5.06
N ASP A 133 -22.31 18.96 6.23
CA ASP A 133 -22.84 19.39 7.53
C ASP A 133 -22.93 20.93 7.63
N ALA A 134 -22.00 21.65 6.99
CA ALA A 134 -21.98 23.11 6.98
C ALA A 134 -23.25 23.73 6.35
N PHE A 135 -23.97 22.98 5.51
CA PHE A 135 -25.21 23.45 4.90
C PHE A 135 -26.48 23.11 5.71
N GLY A 136 -26.39 22.32 6.78
CA GLY A 136 -27.52 22.04 7.68
C GLY A 136 -28.79 21.53 6.99
N GLY A 137 -28.67 20.89 5.82
CA GLY A 137 -29.80 20.41 5.01
C GLY A 137 -30.34 21.38 3.94
N GLY A 138 -29.91 22.65 3.94
CA GLY A 138 -30.27 23.68 2.94
C GLY A 138 -29.31 23.78 1.74
N GLY A 139 -28.43 22.79 1.58
CA GLY A 139 -27.37 22.82 0.56
C GLY A 139 -27.87 22.61 -0.86
N PRO A 140 -26.99 22.81 -1.86
CA PRO A 140 -27.32 22.55 -3.26
C PRO A 140 -27.82 21.12 -3.48
N ALA A 141 -28.82 20.94 -4.36
CA ALA A 141 -29.45 19.64 -4.58
C ALA A 141 -28.46 18.52 -4.97
N ARG A 142 -27.37 18.86 -5.66
CA ARG A 142 -26.33 17.93 -6.09
C ARG A 142 -25.26 17.67 -5.02
N LEU A 143 -25.20 18.47 -3.97
CA LEU A 143 -24.12 18.43 -2.98
C LEU A 143 -24.06 17.08 -2.28
N LYS A 144 -25.19 16.62 -1.74
CA LYS A 144 -25.30 15.32 -1.03
C LYS A 144 -24.85 14.14 -1.87
N GLY A 145 -25.17 14.15 -3.18
CA GLY A 145 -24.71 13.11 -4.10
C GLY A 145 -23.20 13.15 -4.34
N ALA A 146 -22.64 14.36 -4.50
CA ALA A 146 -21.21 14.56 -4.71
C ALA A 146 -20.38 14.21 -3.46
N THR A 147 -20.80 14.64 -2.27
CA THR A 147 -20.13 14.33 -0.99
C THR A 147 -20.18 12.83 -0.70
N LYS A 148 -21.34 12.19 -0.90
CA LYS A 148 -21.46 10.73 -0.78
C LYS A 148 -20.51 10.00 -1.73
N ARG A 149 -20.47 10.38 -3.01
CA ARG A 149 -19.57 9.76 -4.00
C ARG A 149 -18.10 9.92 -3.61
N ALA A 150 -17.70 11.12 -3.17
CA ALA A 150 -16.34 11.39 -2.70
C ALA A 150 -15.98 10.54 -1.48
N LYS A 151 -16.88 10.44 -0.48
CA LYS A 151 -16.72 9.57 0.69
C LYS A 151 -16.54 8.10 0.30
N GLU A 152 -17.36 7.59 -0.62
CA GLU A 152 -17.28 6.19 -1.05
C GLU A 152 -15.96 5.91 -1.80
N LEU A 153 -15.46 6.85 -2.62
CA LEU A 153 -14.16 6.71 -3.26
C LEU A 153 -12.99 6.77 -2.26
N ILE A 154 -13.07 7.63 -1.25
CA ILE A 154 -12.08 7.68 -0.17
C ILE A 154 -12.11 6.36 0.64
N ASN A 155 -13.29 5.76 0.83
CA ASN A 155 -13.38 4.44 1.45
C ASN A 155 -12.68 3.35 0.62
N VAL A 156 -12.78 3.38 -0.71
CA VAL A 156 -12.01 2.47 -1.58
C VAL A 156 -10.51 2.62 -1.34
N PHE A 157 -10.00 3.86 -1.28
CA PHE A 157 -8.61 4.12 -0.92
C PHE A 157 -8.26 3.55 0.46
N LEU A 158 -9.08 3.77 1.48
CA LEU A 158 -8.84 3.27 2.84
C LEU A 158 -8.81 1.74 2.89
N VAL A 159 -9.68 1.05 2.14
CA VAL A 159 -9.65 -0.40 2.02
C VAL A 159 -8.35 -0.87 1.38
N ILE A 160 -7.89 -0.21 0.31
CA ILE A 160 -6.60 -0.52 -0.29
C ILE A 160 -5.46 -0.27 0.70
N ALA A 161 -5.47 0.85 1.43
CA ALA A 161 -4.50 1.16 2.48
C ALA A 161 -4.47 0.11 3.60
N ASN A 162 -5.63 -0.49 3.94
CA ASN A 162 -5.68 -1.58 4.92
C ASN A 162 -4.95 -2.84 4.44
N ASN A 163 -4.98 -3.07 3.13
CA ASN A 163 -4.35 -4.20 2.46
C ASN A 163 -2.89 -3.91 2.07
N ILE A 164 -2.47 -2.65 2.01
CA ILE A 164 -1.06 -2.24 1.90
C ILE A 164 -0.37 -2.65 3.21
N ASN A 165 0.50 -3.66 3.12
CA ASN A 165 1.31 -4.27 4.19
C ASN A 165 0.54 -5.03 5.29
N ILE A 166 0.33 -6.34 5.05
CA ILE A 166 0.26 -7.37 6.11
C ILE A 166 1.63 -8.07 6.29
N ASP A 167 2.52 -8.03 5.29
CA ASP A 167 3.77 -8.77 5.37
C ASP A 167 4.77 -8.16 6.36
N TYR A 168 4.78 -6.85 6.58
CA TYR A 168 5.78 -6.24 7.47
C TYR A 168 5.48 -6.39 8.96
N GLU A 169 4.25 -6.53 9.45
CA GLU A 169 4.04 -6.82 10.90
C GLU A 169 4.41 -8.27 11.21
N ILE A 170 4.07 -9.22 10.33
CA ILE A 170 4.46 -10.63 10.47
C ILE A 170 5.98 -10.79 10.27
N ILE A 171 6.56 -10.21 9.22
CA ILE A 171 8.02 -10.22 8.97
C ILE A 171 8.76 -9.43 10.06
N PHE A 172 8.25 -8.30 10.56
CA PHE A 172 8.88 -7.56 11.65
C PHE A 172 8.81 -8.33 12.96
N TYR A 173 7.67 -8.92 13.33
CA TYR A 173 7.54 -9.79 14.49
C TYR A 173 8.45 -11.03 14.38
N ILE A 174 8.53 -11.64 13.20
CA ILE A 174 9.40 -12.78 12.89
C ILE A 174 10.87 -12.36 12.94
N VAL A 175 11.30 -11.28 12.30
CA VAL A 175 12.69 -10.81 12.31
C VAL A 175 13.13 -10.40 13.71
N ASN A 176 12.30 -9.67 14.46
CA ASN A 176 12.62 -9.23 15.82
C ASN A 176 12.71 -10.42 16.79
N LYS A 177 11.72 -11.34 16.76
CA LYS A 177 11.66 -12.51 17.65
C LYS A 177 12.70 -13.59 17.32
N LEU A 178 13.18 -13.65 16.08
CA LEU A 178 14.10 -14.69 15.63
C LEU A 178 15.56 -14.29 15.58
N PHE A 179 15.85 -13.00 15.35
CA PHE A 179 17.22 -12.52 15.14
C PHE A 179 17.73 -11.53 16.19
N PHE A 180 16.94 -11.22 17.24
CA PHE A 180 17.33 -10.32 18.35
C PHE A 180 18.10 -9.09 17.86
N VAL A 181 17.42 -8.23 17.08
CA VAL A 181 17.99 -6.94 16.65
C VAL A 181 17.59 -5.90 17.69
N ASN A 182 18.48 -5.62 18.65
CA ASN A 182 18.20 -4.74 19.78
C ASN A 182 18.07 -3.24 19.45
N ASN A 183 18.10 -2.82 18.19
CA ASN A 183 17.64 -1.50 17.72
C ASN A 183 17.81 -1.43 16.18
N PRO A 184 16.73 -1.47 15.37
CA PRO A 184 16.83 -1.43 13.91
C PRO A 184 17.19 -0.05 13.34
N SER A 185 17.28 0.99 14.17
CA SER A 185 17.75 2.33 13.80
C SER A 185 19.27 2.41 13.62
N GLU A 186 20.04 1.43 14.10
CA GLU A 186 21.51 1.40 14.01
C GLU A 186 22.08 0.45 12.93
N MET A 187 21.22 -0.22 12.15
CA MET A 187 21.70 -1.13 11.11
C MET A 187 21.91 -0.40 9.78
N ALA A 188 23.10 -0.51 9.19
CA ALA A 188 23.35 0.05 7.86
C ALA A 188 22.35 -0.53 6.83
N LYS A 189 21.87 0.33 5.92
CA LYS A 189 20.85 0.02 4.90
C LYS A 189 21.10 -1.30 4.15
N SER A 190 22.37 -1.64 3.95
CA SER A 190 22.82 -2.88 3.28
C SER A 190 22.45 -4.16 4.04
N CYS A 191 22.67 -4.24 5.36
CA CYS A 191 22.31 -5.45 6.12
C CYS A 191 20.80 -5.61 6.31
N LYS A 192 20.04 -4.51 6.19
CA LYS A 192 18.57 -4.55 6.22
C LYS A 192 18.01 -5.23 4.97
N GLY A 193 18.57 -4.93 3.80
CA GLY A 193 18.23 -5.62 2.55
C GLY A 193 18.49 -7.13 2.61
N LEU A 194 19.68 -7.52 3.09
CA LEU A 194 20.05 -8.93 3.27
C LEU A 194 19.13 -9.67 4.24
N ALA A 195 18.68 -9.03 5.32
CA ALA A 195 17.71 -9.61 6.24
C ALA A 195 16.35 -9.86 5.56
N THR A 196 15.90 -8.91 4.73
CA THR A 196 14.65 -9.03 3.97
C THR A 196 14.71 -10.16 2.95
N GLU A 197 15.81 -10.26 2.19
CA GLU A 197 15.99 -11.34 1.21
C GLU A 197 16.08 -12.71 1.88
N LEU A 198 16.78 -12.82 3.01
CA LEU A 198 16.85 -14.07 3.77
C LEU A 198 15.48 -14.54 4.25
N VAL A 199 14.66 -13.64 4.80
CA VAL A 199 13.31 -14.00 5.27
C VAL A 199 12.44 -14.42 4.09
N LYS A 200 12.50 -13.71 2.97
CA LYS A 200 11.78 -14.09 1.75
C LYS A 200 12.19 -15.51 1.31
N CYS A 201 13.49 -15.78 1.25
CA CYS A 201 14.00 -17.09 0.86
C CYS A 201 13.50 -18.21 1.80
N LEU A 202 13.57 -17.99 3.12
CA LEU A 202 13.08 -18.97 4.10
C LEU A 202 11.55 -19.14 4.01
N SER A 203 10.79 -18.08 3.73
CA SER A 203 9.33 -18.15 3.58
C SER A 203 8.91 -19.00 2.39
N GLU A 204 9.81 -19.15 1.41
CA GLU A 204 9.58 -19.94 0.21
C GLU A 204 10.01 -21.41 0.36
N SER A 205 10.74 -21.76 1.42
CA SER A 205 11.25 -23.10 1.70
C SER A 205 10.19 -24.05 2.27
N ASP A 206 10.39 -25.35 2.06
CA ASP A 206 9.50 -26.40 2.57
C ASP A 206 9.48 -26.45 4.10
N CYS A 207 10.59 -26.12 4.76
CA CYS A 207 10.65 -26.02 6.22
C CYS A 207 9.62 -25.03 6.80
N VAL A 208 9.32 -23.93 6.09
CA VAL A 208 8.30 -22.96 6.51
C VAL A 208 6.94 -23.25 5.89
N LYS A 209 6.88 -23.56 4.58
CA LYS A 209 5.61 -23.75 3.87
C LYS A 209 4.92 -25.08 4.18
N VAL A 210 5.70 -26.16 4.28
CA VAL A 210 5.19 -27.53 4.38
C VAL A 210 5.23 -27.99 5.83
N GLU A 211 6.36 -27.79 6.51
CA GLU A 211 6.52 -28.21 7.91
C GLU A 211 5.95 -27.19 8.92
N ASN A 212 5.61 -25.97 8.46
CA ASN A 212 5.10 -24.87 9.29
C ASN A 212 6.00 -24.56 10.50
N ARG A 213 7.32 -24.76 10.34
CA ARG A 213 8.27 -24.56 11.42
C ARG A 213 8.65 -23.09 11.53
N PRO A 214 9.01 -22.63 12.74
CA PRO A 214 9.42 -21.25 12.92
C PRO A 214 10.71 -21.01 12.12
N TYR A 215 10.78 -19.86 11.46
CA TYR A 215 11.95 -19.45 10.67
C TYR A 215 13.28 -19.52 11.44
N ARG A 216 13.29 -19.49 12.79
CA ARG A 216 14.51 -19.71 13.62
C ARG A 216 15.15 -21.05 13.34
N GLU A 217 14.30 -22.05 13.22
CA GLU A 217 14.71 -23.44 13.08
C GLU A 217 15.13 -23.65 11.65
N CYS A 218 14.32 -23.21 10.69
CA CYS A 218 14.66 -23.26 9.27
C CYS A 218 15.94 -22.49 8.94
N ALA A 219 16.19 -21.35 9.59
CA ALA A 219 17.42 -20.59 9.41
C ALA A 219 18.68 -21.34 9.90
N LYS A 220 18.55 -22.37 10.74
CA LYS A 220 19.69 -23.20 11.19
C LYS A 220 19.94 -24.40 10.30
N GLU A 221 19.02 -24.71 9.39
CA GLU A 221 19.10 -25.91 8.57
C GLU A 221 20.05 -25.74 7.39
N GLN A 222 20.34 -26.87 6.76
CA GLN A 222 21.17 -26.93 5.57
C GLN A 222 20.37 -27.58 4.45
N SER A 223 20.94 -27.58 3.25
CA SER A 223 20.40 -28.34 2.12
C SER A 223 20.23 -29.81 2.53
N PRO A 224 19.08 -30.45 2.24
CA PRO A 224 18.05 -30.03 1.28
C PRO A 224 16.85 -29.26 1.86
N ASN A 225 16.71 -29.13 3.18
CA ASN A 225 15.50 -28.57 3.81
C ASN A 225 15.30 -27.07 3.53
N ILE A 226 16.39 -26.36 3.26
CA ILE A 226 16.39 -25.00 2.72
C ILE A 226 17.33 -24.93 1.51
N SER A 227 17.04 -24.06 0.54
CA SER A 227 17.88 -23.93 -0.65
C SER A 227 19.29 -23.42 -0.30
N SER A 228 20.28 -23.77 -1.13
CA SER A 228 21.65 -23.24 -1.02
C SER A 228 21.71 -21.71 -1.14
N GLU A 229 20.75 -21.11 -1.85
CA GLU A 229 20.57 -19.66 -1.93
C GLU A 229 20.23 -19.07 -0.56
N CYS A 230 19.28 -19.67 0.18
CA CYS A 230 18.94 -19.22 1.53
C CYS A 230 20.12 -19.36 2.50
N VAL A 231 20.92 -20.42 2.33
CA VAL A 231 22.15 -20.63 3.10
C VAL A 231 23.17 -19.52 2.82
N GLY A 232 23.38 -19.15 1.55
CA GLY A 232 24.27 -18.06 1.16
C GLY A 232 23.81 -16.70 1.68
N LEU A 233 22.50 -16.40 1.58
CA LEU A 233 21.90 -15.17 2.12
C LEU A 233 22.06 -15.10 3.65
N ARG A 234 21.89 -16.22 4.34
CA ARG A 234 22.09 -16.34 5.78
C ARG A 234 23.53 -15.99 6.17
N GLU A 235 24.50 -16.60 5.51
CA GLU A 235 25.92 -16.37 5.78
C GLU A 235 26.30 -14.91 5.52
N THR A 236 25.84 -14.36 4.41
CA THR A 236 26.07 -12.96 4.03
C THR A 236 25.46 -12.00 5.05
N TYR A 237 24.22 -12.24 5.48
CA TYR A 237 23.56 -11.46 6.52
C TYR A 237 24.31 -11.53 7.86
N PHE A 238 24.72 -12.72 8.31
CA PHE A 238 25.47 -12.84 9.57
C PHE A 238 26.85 -12.21 9.49
N ASN A 239 27.53 -12.27 8.35
CA ASN A 239 28.79 -11.57 8.13
C ASN A 239 28.59 -10.05 8.13
N CYS A 240 27.51 -9.56 7.53
CA CYS A 240 27.11 -8.16 7.58
C CYS A 240 26.86 -7.69 9.03
N LYS A 241 26.11 -8.48 9.81
CA LYS A 241 25.84 -8.22 11.25
C LYS A 241 27.13 -8.23 12.09
N ARG A 242 28.04 -9.18 11.86
CA ARG A 242 29.35 -9.24 12.55
C ARG A 242 30.25 -8.06 12.18
N GLY A 243 30.28 -7.67 10.91
CA GLY A 243 31.03 -6.50 10.45
C GLY A 243 30.57 -5.19 11.10
N GLN A 244 29.29 -5.07 11.42
CA GLN A 244 28.76 -3.93 12.16
C GLN A 244 29.15 -3.93 13.65
N ALA A 245 29.21 -5.11 14.28
CA ALA A 245 29.69 -5.24 15.65
C ALA A 245 31.18 -4.83 15.79
N CYS A 246 32.00 -5.01 14.75
CA CYS A 246 33.40 -4.57 14.74
C CYS A 246 33.59 -3.05 14.50
N ASN A 247 32.68 -2.40 13.74
CA ASN A 247 32.79 -0.95 13.47
C ASN A 247 32.40 -0.08 14.68
N LEU A 248 31.55 -0.59 15.57
CA LEU A 248 31.18 0.12 16.81
C LEU A 248 32.36 0.27 17.79
N SER A 249 33.38 -0.59 17.70
CA SER A 249 34.61 -0.51 18.49
C SER A 249 35.61 0.55 17.98
N ARG A 250 35.44 1.05 16.74
CA ARG A 250 36.39 1.98 16.11
C ARG A 250 35.98 3.45 16.27
N HIS A 251 34.70 3.72 16.50
CA HIS A 251 34.20 5.08 16.71
C HIS A 251 34.47 5.63 18.12
N HIS A 252 34.77 4.78 19.11
CA HIS A 252 35.06 5.21 20.48
C HIS A 252 36.51 5.67 20.72
N TYR A 253 37.40 5.61 19.73
CA TYR A 253 38.82 6.00 19.88
C TYR A 253 39.27 7.17 18.99
N LEU A 254 38.35 7.78 18.23
CA LEU A 254 38.63 8.92 17.34
C LEU A 254 37.57 10.03 17.45
N SER A 255 37.14 10.35 18.67
CA SER A 255 36.40 11.58 18.96
C SER A 255 36.92 12.19 20.26
#